data_AF-A0A1M6A4L4-F1
#
_entry.id   AF-A0A1M6A4L4-F1
#
_cell.length_a   1.000
_cell.length_b   1.000
_cell.length_c   1.000
_cell.angle_alpha   90.00
_cell.angle_beta   90.00
_cell.angle_gamma   90.00
#
_symmetry.space_group_name_H-M   'P 1'
#
loop_
_entity.id
_entity.type
_entity.pdbx_description
1 polymer ?
#
loop_
_entity_poly.entity_id
_entity_poly.type
_entity_poly.pdbx_seq_one_letter_code
_entity_poly.pdbx_strand_id
1 'polypeptide(L)'
;MCRKIEKQGNILPCYDTYIKCCSTLNMKEQNTNIEFLISAFAYSFTSMNETFYLRKRDLKVIGVHIFDHSLVSECKSEYESGLTKEEERDIKEAIIANEKNYDTHIFIPRLTKEQRFEIISDFIDSSTDFKEKLKENYKSLIDSTENYGIEFYKKGIKAGVEMEYLTNGIEDKNIKSKWTKFYRNKTKTIAIEWFEKEKNTL
;
A
#
# COMPACT_ATOMS: atom_id res chain seq x y z
N MET A 1 52.04 -32.97 0.75
CA MET A 1 52.23 -32.96 -0.73
C MET A 1 51.23 -33.95 -1.32
N CYS A 2 50.60 -33.62 -2.45
CA CYS A 2 49.73 -34.47 -3.31
C CYS A 2 48.22 -34.62 -2.99
N ARG A 3 47.46 -33.61 -3.43
CA ARG A 3 46.29 -33.61 -4.36
C ARG A 3 45.47 -34.90 -4.66
N LYS A 4 44.14 -34.68 -4.65
CA LYS A 4 43.10 -34.87 -5.72
C LYS A 4 42.01 -35.98 -5.59
N ILE A 5 40.77 -35.50 -5.34
CA ILE A 5 39.45 -35.64 -6.05
C ILE A 5 38.94 -37.00 -6.58
N GLU A 6 37.63 -37.25 -6.34
CA GLU A 6 36.56 -37.93 -7.14
C GLU A 6 35.92 -39.13 -6.40
N LYS A 7 34.62 -39.49 -6.43
CA LYS A 7 33.29 -38.94 -6.84
C LYS A 7 32.22 -39.98 -6.40
N GLN A 8 30.97 -39.53 -6.22
CA GLN A 8 29.68 -40.26 -6.39
C GLN A 8 29.22 -41.38 -5.40
N GLY A 9 27.94 -41.29 -4.97
CA GLY A 9 27.10 -42.45 -4.62
C GLY A 9 26.08 -42.29 -3.47
N ASN A 10 24.83 -41.96 -3.82
CA ASN A 10 23.50 -42.23 -3.21
C ASN A 10 23.32 -42.68 -1.74
N ILE A 11 22.28 -42.14 -1.06
CA ILE A 11 21.02 -42.82 -0.65
C ILE A 11 20.21 -41.91 0.32
N LEU A 12 18.93 -41.70 -0.01
CA LEU A 12 17.88 -41.08 0.82
C LEU A 12 17.60 -41.87 2.11
N PRO A 13 16.95 -41.25 3.12
CA PRO A 13 15.85 -41.97 3.76
C PRO A 13 14.56 -41.14 3.84
N CYS A 14 13.49 -41.77 3.39
CA CYS A 14 12.10 -41.47 3.73
C CYS A 14 11.88 -41.70 5.23
N TYR A 15 11.16 -40.78 5.88
CA TYR A 15 10.34 -41.12 7.05
C TYR A 15 9.01 -40.40 6.93
N ASP A 16 7.99 -41.19 6.59
CA ASP A 16 6.58 -40.81 6.63
C ASP A 16 6.02 -40.88 8.06
N THR A 17 5.01 -40.03 8.27
CA THR A 17 3.89 -40.15 9.21
C THR A 17 4.12 -39.93 10.72
N TYR A 18 3.67 -38.77 11.20
CA TYR A 18 2.70 -38.70 12.29
C TYR A 18 1.62 -37.65 11.99
N ILE A 19 0.36 -38.10 12.05
CA ILE A 19 -0.88 -37.38 11.76
C ILE A 19 -1.38 -36.66 13.02
N LYS A 20 -2.01 -35.50 12.81
CA LYS A 20 -2.96 -34.76 13.68
C LYS A 20 -2.48 -34.35 15.08
N CYS A 21 -2.35 -33.04 15.24
CA CYS A 21 -3.10 -32.38 16.31
C CYS A 21 -3.62 -31.03 15.80
N CYS A 22 -4.95 -30.92 15.67
CA CYS A 22 -5.63 -29.64 15.67
C CYS A 22 -5.31 -28.95 17.01
N SER A 23 -4.51 -27.90 16.95
CA SER A 23 -4.51 -26.87 17.98
C SER A 23 -4.34 -25.56 17.25
N THR A 24 -5.47 -24.90 17.01
CA THR A 24 -5.59 -23.43 16.91
C THR A 24 -4.31 -22.74 16.42
N LEU A 25 -4.21 -22.57 15.10
CA LEU A 25 -3.36 -21.55 14.49
C LEU A 25 -3.76 -20.21 15.11
N ASN A 26 -3.09 -19.91 16.21
CA ASN A 26 -3.15 -18.64 16.89
C ASN A 26 -2.60 -17.64 15.86
N MET A 27 -3.49 -16.86 15.25
CA MET A 27 -3.17 -15.74 14.36
C MET A 27 -2.40 -14.65 15.15
N LYS A 28 -1.19 -14.98 15.60
CA LYS A 28 -0.28 -14.02 16.20
C LYS A 28 0.34 -13.21 15.06
N GLU A 29 -0.20 -12.01 14.89
CA GLU A 29 0.42 -10.83 14.28
C GLU A 29 1.10 -11.04 12.92
N GLN A 30 0.30 -11.31 11.88
CA GLN A 30 0.63 -10.96 10.50
C GLN A 30 0.09 -9.55 10.11
N ASN A 31 -0.08 -8.66 11.09
CA ASN A 31 -0.74 -7.36 10.87
C ASN A 31 0.11 -6.32 10.10
N THR A 32 1.40 -6.60 9.86
CA THR A 32 2.30 -5.61 9.23
C THR A 32 2.13 -5.51 7.72
N ASN A 33 1.71 -6.58 7.02
CA ASN A 33 1.64 -6.57 5.56
C ASN A 33 0.30 -6.05 5.03
N ILE A 34 -0.82 -6.43 5.67
CA ILE A 34 -2.15 -5.92 5.27
C ILE A 34 -2.32 -4.43 5.59
N GLU A 35 -1.81 -3.95 6.73
CA GLU A 35 -1.86 -2.52 7.05
C GLU A 35 -0.96 -1.71 6.11
N PHE A 36 0.14 -2.28 5.64
CA PHE A 36 0.98 -1.61 4.64
C PHE A 36 0.33 -1.61 3.26
N LEU A 37 -0.37 -2.69 2.87
CA LEU A 37 -1.21 -2.72 1.67
C LEU A 37 -2.35 -1.68 1.73
N ILE A 38 -3.07 -1.61 2.86
CA ILE A 38 -4.11 -0.59 3.09
C ILE A 38 -3.52 0.81 2.95
N SER A 39 -2.32 1.03 3.51
CA SER A 39 -1.61 2.30 3.42
C SER A 39 -1.21 2.65 1.99
N ALA A 40 -0.79 1.67 1.19
CA ALA A 40 -0.47 1.85 -0.23
C ALA A 40 -1.71 2.28 -1.04
N PHE A 41 -2.87 1.67 -0.80
CA PHE A 41 -4.14 2.07 -1.43
C PHE A 41 -4.62 3.45 -0.99
N ALA A 42 -4.48 3.75 0.31
CA ALA A 42 -4.85 5.03 0.90
C ALA A 42 -3.89 6.18 0.53
N TYR A 43 -2.71 5.86 -0.02
CA TYR A 43 -1.65 6.83 -0.26
C TYR A 43 -2.13 7.99 -1.13
N SER A 44 -1.68 9.20 -0.80
CA SER A 44 -2.19 10.41 -1.44
C SER A 44 -1.86 10.44 -2.93
N PHE A 45 -2.71 11.10 -3.71
CA PHE A 45 -2.36 11.49 -5.07
C PHE A 45 -1.20 12.52 -5.08
N THR A 46 -1.11 13.38 -4.05
CA THR A 46 -0.06 14.42 -3.90
C THR A 46 1.34 13.87 -3.65
N SER A 47 1.46 12.62 -3.25
CA SER A 47 2.73 11.90 -3.14
C SER A 47 2.96 11.05 -4.39
N MET A 48 2.94 11.67 -5.58
CA MET A 48 3.42 11.06 -6.84
C MET A 48 4.84 10.52 -6.77
N ASN A 49 5.56 10.85 -5.70
CA ASN A 49 6.92 10.41 -5.46
C ASN A 49 7.02 8.96 -5.00
N GLU A 50 5.95 8.26 -4.61
CA GLU A 50 6.05 6.86 -4.14
C GLU A 50 5.18 5.89 -4.92
N THR A 51 5.77 4.82 -5.43
CA THR A 51 5.06 3.70 -6.06
C THR A 51 5.11 2.49 -5.14
N PHE A 52 4.09 1.64 -5.20
CA PHE A 52 4.01 0.46 -4.34
C PHE A 52 3.93 -0.81 -5.20
N TYR A 53 4.67 -1.83 -4.78
CA TYR A 53 4.75 -3.12 -5.46
C TYR A 53 4.51 -4.26 -4.48
N LEU A 54 3.78 -5.27 -4.92
CA LEU A 54 3.61 -6.53 -4.22
C LEU A 54 4.60 -7.55 -4.80
N ARG A 55 5.55 -8.01 -3.98
CA ARG A 55 6.48 -9.06 -4.38
C ARG A 55 5.80 -10.42 -4.32
N LYS A 56 5.79 -11.17 -5.44
CA LYS A 56 5.01 -12.42 -5.54
C LYS A 56 5.45 -13.51 -4.57
N ARG A 57 6.77 -13.69 -4.37
CA ARG A 57 7.34 -14.83 -3.64
C ARG A 57 6.91 -14.93 -2.17
N ASP A 58 6.71 -13.80 -1.52
CA ASP A 58 6.45 -13.68 -0.07
C ASP A 58 5.35 -12.68 0.24
N LEU A 59 4.68 -12.16 -0.79
CA LEU A 59 3.60 -11.18 -0.70
C LEU A 59 4.03 -9.89 0.01
N LYS A 60 5.33 -9.57 0.04
CA LYS A 60 5.83 -8.36 0.69
C LYS A 60 5.44 -7.13 -0.14
N VAL A 61 4.82 -6.14 0.51
CA VAL A 61 4.61 -4.82 -0.08
C VAL A 61 5.89 -3.99 0.05
N ILE A 62 6.30 -3.36 -1.05
CA ILE A 62 7.53 -2.57 -1.19
C ILE A 62 7.15 -1.19 -1.71
N GLY A 63 7.49 -0.14 -0.96
CA GLY A 63 7.38 1.25 -1.41
C GLY A 63 8.68 1.69 -2.09
N VAL A 64 8.57 2.39 -3.22
CA VAL A 64 9.69 2.91 -3.99
C VAL A 64 9.49 4.41 -4.17
N HIS A 65 10.34 5.20 -3.52
CA HIS A 65 10.38 6.65 -3.68
C HIS A 65 11.08 7.04 -4.99
N ILE A 66 10.75 8.20 -5.57
CA ILE A 66 11.31 8.67 -6.84
C ILE A 66 12.84 8.79 -6.79
N PHE A 67 13.39 9.12 -5.62
CA PHE A 67 14.83 9.19 -5.39
C PHE A 67 15.50 7.81 -5.31
N ASP A 68 14.75 6.75 -5.01
CA ASP A 68 15.29 5.39 -4.95
C ASP A 68 15.71 4.86 -6.32
N HIS A 69 15.21 5.45 -7.42
CA HIS A 69 15.70 5.13 -8.77
C HIS A 69 17.20 5.44 -8.93
N SER A 70 17.78 6.30 -8.08
CA SER A 70 19.23 6.50 -8.04
C SER A 70 20.00 5.23 -7.63
N LEU A 71 19.38 4.32 -6.86
CA LEU A 71 20.00 3.08 -6.38
C LEU A 71 20.39 2.10 -7.50
N VAL A 72 19.73 2.19 -8.66
CA VAL A 72 20.00 1.36 -9.84
C VAL A 72 20.71 2.12 -10.96
N SER A 73 20.93 3.42 -10.79
CA SER A 73 21.60 4.26 -11.79
C SER A 73 23.11 3.98 -11.84
N GLU A 74 23.67 3.95 -13.05
CA GLU A 74 25.12 3.83 -13.27
C GLU A 74 25.89 5.08 -12.80
N CYS A 75 25.21 6.22 -12.73
CA CYS A 75 25.73 7.45 -12.15
C CYS A 75 25.59 7.39 -10.62
N LYS A 76 26.50 6.64 -9.97
CA LYS A 76 26.63 6.62 -8.52
C LYS A 76 27.10 7.99 -8.02
N SER A 77 26.14 8.89 -7.77
CA SER A 77 26.37 9.92 -6.76
C SER A 77 26.48 9.24 -5.39
N GLU A 78 27.10 9.93 -4.43
CA GLU A 78 27.20 9.52 -3.02
C GLU A 78 25.82 9.54 -2.32
N TYR A 79 24.81 8.91 -2.92
CA TYR A 79 23.48 8.83 -2.36
C TYR A 79 23.49 7.85 -1.18
N GLU A 80 23.54 8.40 0.03
CA GLU A 80 23.21 7.66 1.25
C GLU A 80 21.69 7.58 1.36
N SER A 81 21.15 6.42 1.06
CA SER A 81 19.70 6.15 1.13
C SER A 81 19.13 6.24 2.54
N GLY A 82 19.99 6.08 3.57
CA GLY A 82 19.56 5.90 4.96
C GLY A 82 18.83 4.58 5.22
N LEU A 83 18.77 3.69 4.21
CA LEU A 83 18.10 2.40 4.28
C LEU A 83 19.05 1.29 4.74
N THR A 84 18.49 0.23 5.29
CA THR A 84 19.23 -1.01 5.50
C THR A 84 19.59 -1.66 4.16
N LYS A 85 20.64 -2.50 4.16
CA LYS A 85 21.04 -3.26 2.96
C LYS A 85 19.91 -4.16 2.42
N GLU A 86 19.04 -4.63 3.30
CA GLU A 86 17.90 -5.45 2.92
C GLU A 86 16.80 -4.63 2.24
N GLU A 87 16.47 -3.46 2.78
CA GLU A 87 15.51 -2.53 2.16
C GLU A 87 16.01 -2.05 0.79
N GLU A 88 17.29 -1.67 0.68
CA GLU A 88 17.85 -1.30 -0.62
C GLU A 88 17.76 -2.43 -1.65
N ARG A 89 18.03 -3.67 -1.23
CA ARG A 89 17.94 -4.83 -2.12
C ARG A 89 16.51 -5.03 -2.59
N ASP A 90 15.54 -4.95 -1.69
CA ASP A 90 14.13 -5.12 -2.01
C ASP A 90 13.64 -4.04 -3.00
N ILE A 91 14.04 -2.78 -2.77
CA ILE A 91 13.71 -1.66 -3.66
C ILE A 91 14.38 -1.82 -5.04
N LYS A 92 15.67 -2.17 -5.09
CA LYS A 92 16.38 -2.45 -6.35
C LYS A 92 15.72 -3.58 -7.13
N GLU A 93 15.34 -4.67 -6.45
CA GLU A 93 14.62 -5.79 -7.06
C GLU A 93 13.29 -5.34 -7.69
N ALA A 94 12.52 -4.51 -6.98
CA ALA A 94 11.24 -3.98 -7.49
C ALA A 94 11.43 -3.06 -8.71
N ILE A 95 12.39 -2.14 -8.66
CA ILE A 95 12.69 -1.22 -9.78
C ILE A 95 13.13 -2.00 -11.02
N ILE A 96 14.09 -2.92 -10.87
CA ILE A 96 14.60 -3.74 -11.98
C ILE A 96 13.49 -4.61 -12.56
N ALA A 97 12.65 -5.22 -11.71
CA ALA A 97 11.54 -6.02 -12.18
C ALA A 97 10.57 -5.20 -13.05
N ASN A 98 10.26 -3.97 -12.65
CA ASN A 98 9.41 -3.07 -13.41
C ASN A 98 10.08 -2.64 -14.74
N GLU A 99 11.34 -2.21 -14.72
CA GLU A 99 12.06 -1.75 -15.92
C GLU A 99 12.30 -2.86 -16.95
N LYS A 100 12.52 -4.10 -16.48
CA LYS A 100 12.77 -5.28 -17.34
C LYS A 100 11.52 -6.10 -17.62
N ASN A 101 10.36 -5.69 -17.11
CA ASN A 101 9.10 -6.43 -17.19
C ASN A 101 9.22 -7.88 -16.68
N TYR A 102 9.93 -8.09 -15.57
CA TYR A 102 9.99 -9.40 -14.91
C TYR A 102 8.74 -9.64 -14.08
N ASP A 103 8.15 -10.83 -14.23
CA ASP A 103 6.92 -11.24 -13.53
C ASP A 103 7.17 -11.66 -12.06
N THR A 104 7.84 -10.79 -11.29
CA THR A 104 8.21 -11.04 -9.89
C THR A 104 7.55 -10.07 -8.92
N HIS A 105 7.01 -8.96 -9.43
CA HIS A 105 6.34 -7.92 -8.69
C HIS A 105 5.07 -7.48 -9.42
N ILE A 106 4.02 -7.14 -8.68
CA ILE A 106 2.78 -6.56 -9.21
C ILE A 106 2.67 -5.13 -8.71
N PHE A 107 2.30 -4.20 -9.60
CA PHE A 107 2.01 -2.83 -9.21
C PHE A 107 0.74 -2.77 -8.34
N ILE A 108 0.82 -2.11 -7.19
CA ILE A 108 -0.33 -1.89 -6.31
C ILE A 108 -0.98 -0.56 -6.70
N PRO A 109 -2.23 -0.56 -7.18
CA PRO A 109 -2.90 0.66 -7.57
C PRO A 109 -3.29 1.51 -6.34
N ARG A 110 -3.36 2.82 -6.53
CA ARG A 110 -3.96 3.74 -5.56
C ARG A 110 -5.47 3.86 -5.78
N LEU A 111 -6.21 4.31 -4.77
CA LEU A 111 -7.60 4.70 -4.96
C LEU A 111 -7.73 5.85 -5.97
N THR A 112 -8.62 5.69 -6.96
CA THR A 112 -8.92 6.75 -7.93
C THR A 112 -9.68 7.91 -7.29
N LYS A 113 -9.77 9.04 -8.00
CA LYS A 113 -10.54 10.22 -7.54
C LYS A 113 -12.00 9.85 -7.30
N GLU A 114 -12.59 9.08 -8.21
CA GLU A 114 -14.00 8.66 -8.19
C GLU A 114 -14.27 7.75 -6.98
N GLN A 115 -13.40 6.75 -6.76
CA GLN A 115 -13.51 5.86 -5.60
C GLN A 115 -13.43 6.63 -4.26
N ARG A 116 -12.56 7.64 -4.19
CA ARG A 116 -12.45 8.49 -2.99
C ARG A 116 -13.72 9.30 -2.76
N PHE A 117 -14.30 9.86 -3.82
CA PHE A 117 -15.55 10.62 -3.74
C PHE A 117 -16.74 9.76 -3.36
N GLU A 118 -16.82 8.53 -3.86
CA GLU A 118 -17.82 7.56 -3.46
C GLU A 118 -17.74 7.25 -1.96
N ILE A 119 -16.53 7.01 -1.44
CA ILE A 119 -16.31 6.79 0.01
C ILE A 119 -16.74 8.01 0.84
N ILE A 120 -16.51 9.24 0.36
CA ILE A 120 -16.99 10.46 1.02
C ILE A 120 -18.52 10.50 1.03
N SER A 121 -19.16 10.25 -0.11
CA SER A 121 -20.63 10.24 -0.22
C SER A 121 -21.24 9.22 0.75
N ASP A 122 -20.71 7.99 0.78
CA ASP A 122 -21.18 6.95 1.70
C ASP A 122 -21.08 7.38 3.17
N PHE A 123 -20.01 8.09 3.54
CA PHE A 123 -19.84 8.58 4.91
C PHE A 123 -20.88 9.66 5.24
N ILE A 124 -21.14 10.58 4.32
CA ILE A 124 -22.15 11.64 4.50
C ILE A 124 -23.55 11.03 4.65
N ASP A 125 -23.85 10.03 3.83
CA ASP A 125 -25.17 9.39 3.85
C ASP A 125 -25.41 8.60 5.14
N SER A 126 -24.37 7.92 5.63
CA SER A 126 -24.38 7.17 6.90
C SER A 126 -24.25 8.05 8.15
N SER A 127 -23.82 9.31 8.01
CA SER A 127 -23.73 10.25 9.14
C SER A 127 -25.09 10.89 9.44
N THR A 128 -25.52 10.81 10.71
CA THR A 128 -26.65 11.58 11.23
C THR A 128 -26.22 12.97 11.68
N ASP A 129 -25.02 13.08 12.21
CA ASP A 129 -24.49 14.31 12.79
C ASP A 129 -23.88 15.17 11.68
N PHE A 130 -24.11 16.49 11.75
CA PHE A 130 -23.52 17.49 10.85
C PHE A 130 -23.80 17.25 9.34
N LYS A 131 -24.80 16.43 8.98
CA LYS A 131 -25.05 15.98 7.61
C LYS A 131 -25.09 17.11 6.58
N GLU A 132 -25.83 18.18 6.85
CA GLU A 132 -25.91 19.33 5.94
C GLU A 132 -24.57 20.05 5.81
N LYS A 133 -23.81 20.21 6.90
CA LYS A 133 -22.46 20.80 6.86
C LYS A 133 -21.49 19.94 6.06
N LEU A 134 -21.55 18.62 6.22
CA LEU A 134 -20.73 17.69 5.46
C LEU A 134 -21.07 17.73 3.96
N LYS A 135 -22.35 17.85 3.59
CA LYS A 135 -22.79 18.03 2.19
C LYS A 135 -22.30 19.35 1.59
N GLU A 136 -22.41 20.46 2.33
CA GLU A 136 -21.88 21.76 1.91
C GLU A 136 -20.37 21.68 1.62
N ASN A 137 -19.62 21.11 2.57
CA ASN A 137 -18.17 20.95 2.43
C ASN A 137 -17.81 20.02 1.27
N TYR A 138 -18.56 18.94 1.05
CA TYR A 138 -18.36 18.04 -0.08
C TYR A 138 -18.63 18.71 -1.43
N LYS A 139 -19.71 19.51 -1.53
CA LYS A 139 -19.97 20.30 -2.74
C LYS A 139 -18.84 21.28 -3.03
N SER A 140 -18.40 22.00 -2.01
CA SER A 140 -17.26 22.92 -2.13
C SER A 140 -15.99 22.19 -2.59
N LEU A 141 -15.78 20.95 -2.14
CA LEU A 141 -14.66 20.12 -2.60
C LEU A 141 -14.79 19.81 -4.09
N ILE A 142 -15.95 19.34 -4.55
CA ILE A 142 -16.20 19.04 -5.98
C ILE A 142 -15.98 20.30 -6.83
N ASP A 143 -16.65 21.40 -6.49
CA ASP A 143 -16.58 22.67 -7.21
C ASP A 143 -15.14 23.16 -7.33
N SER A 144 -14.33 22.95 -6.28
CA SER A 144 -12.91 23.29 -6.25
C SER A 144 -12.08 22.44 -7.22
N THR A 145 -12.38 21.14 -7.33
CA THR A 145 -11.68 20.24 -8.25
C THR A 145 -12.09 20.43 -9.71
N GLU A 146 -13.31 20.87 -9.98
CA GLU A 146 -13.83 21.08 -11.35
C GLU A 146 -13.47 22.46 -11.91
N ASN A 147 -13.68 23.53 -11.15
CA ASN A 147 -13.60 24.91 -11.68
C ASN A 147 -12.22 25.54 -11.58
N TYR A 148 -11.43 25.18 -10.58
CA TYR A 148 -10.14 25.82 -10.33
C TYR A 148 -8.96 24.98 -10.81
N GLY A 149 -9.24 23.79 -11.35
CA GLY A 149 -8.20 22.80 -11.55
C GLY A 149 -7.38 22.67 -10.27
N ILE A 150 -8.02 22.64 -9.10
CA ILE A 150 -7.38 22.13 -7.89
C ILE A 150 -7.21 20.64 -8.13
N GLU A 151 -6.24 20.34 -8.99
CA GLU A 151 -5.09 19.60 -8.56
C GLU A 151 -5.02 19.65 -7.01
N PHE A 152 -5.39 18.55 -6.37
CA PHE A 152 -5.10 18.16 -4.97
C PHE A 152 -3.69 18.58 -4.46
N TYR A 153 -2.80 19.00 -5.35
CA TYR A 153 -1.37 19.27 -5.25
C TYR A 153 -1.05 20.67 -4.68
N LYS A 154 -1.96 21.67 -4.72
CA LYS A 154 -1.65 23.00 -4.18
C LYS A 154 -2.03 23.15 -2.70
N LYS A 155 -0.98 23.06 -1.88
CA LYS A 155 -0.87 23.35 -0.42
C LYS A 155 -1.42 22.28 0.52
N GLY A 156 -0.52 21.39 0.97
CA GLY A 156 -0.60 20.80 2.31
C GLY A 156 -1.62 19.69 2.53
N ILE A 157 -2.37 19.28 1.51
CA ILE A 157 -3.35 18.19 1.62
C ILE A 157 -2.61 16.84 1.61
N LYS A 158 -2.51 16.21 2.79
CA LYS A 158 -1.91 14.86 2.97
C LYS A 158 -2.93 13.75 2.66
N ALA A 159 -2.50 12.50 2.59
CA ALA A 159 -3.40 11.36 2.38
C ALA A 159 -4.39 11.21 3.56
N GLY A 160 -5.69 11.02 3.29
CA GLY A 160 -6.74 11.04 4.32
C GLY A 160 -7.23 12.44 4.72
N VAL A 161 -6.77 13.49 4.01
CA VAL A 161 -7.05 14.92 4.26
C VAL A 161 -8.18 15.46 3.37
N GLU A 162 -8.91 14.61 2.64
CA GLU A 162 -10.31 14.96 2.33
C GLU A 162 -11.08 15.21 3.63
N MET A 163 -10.63 14.64 4.76
CA MET A 163 -11.13 14.95 6.10
C MET A 163 -11.07 16.42 6.49
N GLU A 164 -9.94 17.10 6.28
CA GLU A 164 -9.82 18.49 6.74
C GLU A 164 -10.78 19.40 5.97
N TYR A 165 -10.99 19.10 4.69
CA TYR A 165 -11.97 19.79 3.87
C TYR A 165 -13.40 19.40 4.25
N LEU A 166 -13.69 18.10 4.33
CA LEU A 166 -15.00 17.54 4.64
C LEU A 166 -15.49 17.98 6.03
N THR A 167 -14.59 18.04 7.01
CA THR A 167 -14.90 18.43 8.39
C THR A 167 -14.60 19.90 8.69
N ASN A 168 -14.33 20.72 7.67
CA ASN A 168 -14.05 22.13 7.85
C ASN A 168 -15.20 22.85 8.56
N GLY A 169 -14.87 23.64 9.59
CA GLY A 169 -15.87 24.30 10.44
C GLY A 169 -16.63 23.36 11.39
N ILE A 170 -16.23 22.09 11.52
CA ILE A 170 -16.76 21.16 12.53
C ILE A 170 -15.70 20.98 13.63
N GLU A 171 -15.95 21.52 14.82
CA GLU A 171 -15.02 21.47 15.95
C GLU A 171 -15.03 20.12 16.69
N ASP A 172 -16.02 19.27 16.42
CA ASP A 172 -16.16 17.96 17.05
C ASP A 172 -15.02 17.00 16.62
N LYS A 173 -14.15 16.63 17.56
CA LYS A 173 -13.07 15.67 17.30
C LYS A 173 -13.58 14.25 17.02
N ASN A 174 -14.82 13.92 17.42
CA ASN A 174 -15.42 12.61 17.17
C ASN A 174 -15.74 12.39 15.69
N ILE A 175 -16.18 13.42 14.96
CA ILE A 175 -16.47 13.24 13.52
C ILE A 175 -15.20 12.89 12.74
N LYS A 176 -14.07 13.49 13.13
CA LYS A 176 -12.74 13.23 12.58
C LYS A 176 -12.33 11.78 12.78
N SER A 177 -12.49 11.26 14.00
CA SER A 177 -12.20 9.86 14.31
C SER A 177 -13.14 8.89 13.57
N LYS A 178 -14.45 9.21 13.52
CA LYS A 178 -15.46 8.43 12.78
C LYS A 178 -15.08 8.34 11.29
N TRP A 179 -14.73 9.46 10.67
CA TRP A 179 -14.26 9.51 9.28
C TRP A 179 -13.01 8.64 9.07
N THR A 180 -11.95 8.84 9.88
CA THR A 180 -10.71 8.08 9.71
C THR A 180 -10.95 6.58 9.80
N LYS A 181 -11.78 6.14 10.76
CA LYS A 181 -12.15 4.73 10.89
C LYS A 181 -12.97 4.23 9.70
N PHE A 182 -13.95 5.02 9.26
CA PHE A 182 -14.78 4.69 8.10
C PHE A 182 -13.95 4.53 6.82
N TYR A 183 -13.11 5.53 6.52
CA TYR A 183 -12.24 5.54 5.36
C TYR A 183 -11.27 4.35 5.37
N ARG A 184 -10.57 4.11 6.49
CA ARG A 184 -9.67 2.95 6.62
C ARG A 184 -10.38 1.62 6.40
N ASN A 185 -11.61 1.47 6.93
CA ASN A 185 -12.38 0.26 6.73
C ASN A 185 -12.78 0.06 5.26
N LYS A 186 -13.24 1.11 4.58
CA LYS A 186 -13.57 1.05 3.15
C LYS A 186 -12.34 0.74 2.30
N THR A 187 -11.22 1.42 2.53
CA THR A 187 -9.96 1.16 1.83
C THR A 187 -9.46 -0.26 2.08
N LYS A 188 -9.62 -0.77 3.30
CA LYS A 188 -9.29 -2.16 3.63
C LYS A 188 -10.09 -3.17 2.82
N THR A 189 -11.40 -2.97 2.70
CA THR A 189 -12.24 -3.84 1.87
C THR A 189 -11.74 -3.86 0.43
N ILE A 190 -11.52 -2.67 -0.17
CA ILE A 190 -11.04 -2.54 -1.56
C ILE A 190 -9.68 -3.21 -1.73
N ALA A 191 -8.74 -2.98 -0.81
CA ALA A 191 -7.40 -3.54 -0.86
C ALA A 191 -7.42 -5.08 -0.76
N ILE A 192 -8.28 -5.64 0.10
CA ILE A 192 -8.46 -7.10 0.22
C ILE A 192 -9.07 -7.68 -1.05
N GLU A 193 -10.11 -7.06 -1.60
CA GLU A 193 -10.76 -7.52 -2.83
C GLU A 193 -9.78 -7.52 -4.01
N TRP A 194 -8.98 -6.46 -4.14
CA TRP A 194 -7.90 -6.40 -5.13
C TRP A 194 -6.88 -7.52 -4.90
N PHE A 195 -6.43 -7.70 -3.65
CA PHE A 195 -5.43 -8.72 -3.33
C PHE A 195 -5.92 -10.14 -3.62
N GLU A 196 -7.16 -10.47 -3.25
CA GLU A 196 -7.74 -11.78 -3.56
C GLU A 196 -7.93 -12.00 -5.07
N LYS A 197 -8.20 -10.94 -5.82
CA LYS A 197 -8.25 -11.01 -7.29
C LYS A 197 -6.87 -11.32 -7.87
N GLU A 198 -5.82 -10.61 -7.45
CA GLU A 198 -4.45 -10.85 -7.90
C GLU A 198 -3.89 -12.18 -7.42
N LYS A 199 -4.31 -12.67 -6.25
CA LYS A 199 -3.88 -13.99 -5.77
C LYS A 199 -4.27 -15.14 -6.70
N ASN A 200 -5.33 -14.99 -7.48
CA ASN A 200 -5.72 -15.96 -8.50
C ASN A 200 -4.85 -15.89 -9.77
N THR A 201 -3.96 -14.88 -9.89
CA THR A 201 -3.04 -14.66 -11.00
C THR A 201 -1.55 -14.78 -10.58
N LEU A 202 -1.29 -15.04 -9.29
CA LEU A 202 0.02 -15.31 -8.68
C LEU A 202 0.39 -16.79 -8.77
#